data_AF-N1WPS2-F1
#
_entry.id   AF-N1WPS2-F1
#
_cell.length_a   1.000
_cell.length_b   1.000
_cell.length_c   1.000
_cell.angle_alpha   90.00
_cell.angle_beta   90.00
_cell.angle_gamma   90.00
#
_symmetry.space_group_name_H-M   'P 1'
#
loop_
_entity.id
_entity.type
_entity.pdbx_description
1 polymer ?
#
loop_
_entity_poly.entity_id
_entity_poly.type
_entity_poly.pdbx_seq_one_letter_code
_entity_poly.pdbx_strand_id
1 'polypeptide(L)'
;MKKKKRKMLDEFYNYKYWRDIQRNQLSISSNIFFTFNVVILGFVVDYLANDDNHCGMNLVIKNLFLVAMVFLILSIVSYVIFNILRLIDYRNTAQIILREKSNHYVSAKTKYMGQINWILFICQITLSVLGLLIILFSFYQIIFRD
;
A
#
# COMPACT_ATOMS: atom_id res chain seq x y z
N MET A 1 -5.70 -23.98 38.91
CA MET A 1 -5.51 -24.41 37.50
C MET A 1 -6.53 -23.80 36.50
N LYS A 2 -7.85 -23.79 36.78
CA LYS A 2 -8.90 -23.20 35.91
C LYS A 2 -8.69 -21.69 35.57
N LYS A 3 -8.28 -20.87 36.54
CA LYS A 3 -8.10 -19.41 36.36
C LYS A 3 -6.97 -19.06 35.36
N LYS A 4 -5.86 -19.80 35.39
CA LYS A 4 -4.72 -19.65 34.46
C LYS A 4 -5.10 -20.06 33.03
N LYS A 5 -5.90 -21.13 32.88
CA LYS A 5 -6.38 -21.61 31.58
C LYS A 5 -7.37 -20.63 30.93
N ARG A 6 -8.24 -20.00 31.73
CA ARG A 6 -9.19 -18.97 31.26
C ARG A 6 -8.47 -17.71 30.78
N LYS A 7 -7.50 -17.21 31.56
CA LYS A 7 -6.69 -16.04 31.21
C LYS A 7 -5.90 -16.24 29.90
N MET A 8 -5.32 -17.41 29.69
CA MET A 8 -4.64 -17.75 28.42
C MET A 8 -5.59 -17.80 27.22
N LEU A 9 -6.84 -18.27 27.41
CA LEU A 9 -7.84 -18.24 26.34
C LEU A 9 -8.21 -16.79 25.99
N ASP A 10 -8.45 -15.96 27.00
CA ASP A 10 -8.82 -14.55 26.81
C ASP A 10 -7.70 -13.79 26.06
N GLU A 11 -6.43 -13.99 26.45
CA GLU A 11 -5.26 -13.43 25.75
C GLU A 11 -5.19 -13.89 24.28
N PHE A 12 -5.47 -15.17 24.01
CA PHE A 12 -5.49 -15.71 22.65
C PHE A 12 -6.59 -15.12 21.79
N TYR A 13 -7.82 -15.01 22.31
CA TYR A 13 -8.93 -14.39 21.58
C TYR A 13 -8.65 -12.91 21.30
N ASN A 14 -8.07 -12.21 22.27
CA ASN A 14 -7.67 -10.82 22.10
C ASN A 14 -6.60 -10.69 20.99
N TYR A 15 -5.57 -11.53 21.02
CA TYR A 15 -4.53 -11.53 19.96
C TYR A 15 -5.11 -11.81 18.57
N LYS A 16 -5.96 -12.84 18.43
CA LYS A 16 -6.60 -13.16 17.15
C LYS A 16 -7.44 -11.98 16.64
N TYR A 17 -8.26 -11.42 17.52
CA TYR A 17 -9.10 -10.26 17.21
C TYR A 17 -8.29 -9.05 16.72
N TRP A 18 -7.24 -8.67 17.45
CA TRP A 18 -6.38 -7.54 17.05
C TRP A 18 -5.62 -7.79 15.73
N ARG A 19 -5.18 -9.03 15.48
CA ARG A 19 -4.56 -9.42 14.21
C ARG A 19 -5.52 -9.30 13.03
N ASP A 20 -6.77 -9.69 13.22
CA ASP A 20 -7.79 -9.59 12.18
C ASP A 20 -8.14 -8.12 11.90
N ILE A 21 -8.29 -7.29 12.94
CA ILE A 21 -8.45 -5.83 12.78
C ILE A 21 -7.26 -5.24 12.02
N GLN A 22 -6.03 -5.55 12.43
CA GLN A 22 -4.83 -5.00 11.81
C GLN A 22 -4.77 -5.34 10.31
N ARG A 23 -5.06 -6.59 9.93
CA ARG A 23 -5.10 -7.03 8.54
C ARG A 23 -6.17 -6.29 7.74
N ASN A 24 -7.34 -6.10 8.33
CA ASN A 24 -8.43 -5.38 7.70
C ASN A 24 -8.06 -3.90 7.48
N GLN A 25 -7.53 -3.23 8.51
CA GLN A 25 -7.08 -1.84 8.42
C GLN A 25 -5.97 -1.65 7.39
N LEU A 26 -5.00 -2.56 7.34
CA LEU A 26 -3.95 -2.56 6.33
C LEU A 26 -4.55 -2.67 4.92
N SER A 27 -5.54 -3.55 4.72
CA SER A 27 -6.23 -3.71 3.44
C SER A 27 -7.00 -2.47 3.02
N ILE A 28 -7.78 -1.91 3.94
CA ILE A 28 -8.59 -0.71 3.68
C ILE A 28 -7.66 0.44 3.31
N SER A 29 -6.62 0.66 4.11
CA SER A 29 -5.65 1.73 3.88
C SER A 29 -4.92 1.55 2.54
N SER A 30 -4.43 0.36 2.21
CA SER A 30 -3.73 0.12 0.95
C SER A 30 -4.63 0.36 -0.26
N ASN A 31 -5.92 0.00 -0.16
CA ASN A 31 -6.89 0.23 -1.22
C ASN A 31 -7.15 1.72 -1.43
N ILE A 32 -7.27 2.50 -0.34
CA ILE A 32 -7.46 3.96 -0.42
C ILE A 32 -6.31 4.60 -1.20
N PHE A 33 -5.05 4.31 -0.85
CA PHE A 33 -3.90 4.85 -1.57
C PHE A 33 -3.88 4.40 -3.04
N PHE A 34 -4.22 3.15 -3.32
CA PHE A 34 -4.31 2.65 -4.70
C PHE A 34 -5.36 3.43 -5.51
N THR A 35 -6.57 3.60 -4.99
CA THR A 35 -7.63 4.35 -5.66
C THR A 35 -7.22 5.79 -5.91
N PHE A 36 -6.67 6.47 -4.90
CA PHE A 36 -6.17 7.84 -5.07
C PHE A 36 -5.08 7.92 -6.14
N ASN A 37 -4.11 7.02 -6.14
CA ASN A 37 -3.05 7.03 -7.15
C ASN A 37 -3.58 6.85 -8.57
N VAL A 38 -4.54 5.93 -8.78
CA VAL A 38 -5.14 5.70 -10.10
C VAL A 38 -5.90 6.93 -10.58
N VAL A 39 -6.66 7.58 -9.69
CA VAL A 39 -7.41 8.80 -10.03
C VAL A 39 -6.46 9.96 -10.34
N ILE A 40 -5.44 10.19 -9.51
CA ILE A 40 -4.45 11.25 -9.73
C ILE A 40 -3.70 11.00 -11.04
N LEU A 41 -3.28 9.76 -11.30
CA LEU A 41 -2.60 9.41 -12.54
C LEU A 41 -3.48 9.66 -13.76
N GLY A 42 -4.75 9.25 -13.71
CA GLY A 42 -5.73 9.51 -14.78
C GLY A 42 -5.91 11.00 -15.03
N PHE A 43 -6.05 11.80 -13.97
CA PHE A 43 -6.15 13.24 -14.06
C PHE A 43 -4.90 13.88 -14.68
N VAL A 44 -3.69 13.48 -14.26
CA VAL A 44 -2.44 14.04 -14.82
C VAL A 44 -2.27 13.66 -16.28
N VAL A 45 -2.60 12.42 -16.66
CA VAL A 45 -2.54 11.97 -18.06
C VAL A 45 -3.51 12.78 -18.92
N ASP A 46 -4.76 12.94 -18.48
CA ASP A 46 -5.76 13.74 -19.18
C ASP A 46 -5.32 15.21 -19.30
N TYR A 47 -4.83 15.80 -18.21
CA TYR A 47 -4.33 17.17 -18.19
C TYR A 47 -3.17 17.39 -19.19
N LEU A 48 -2.22 16.45 -19.26
CA LEU A 48 -1.07 16.52 -20.16
C LEU A 48 -1.41 16.20 -21.62
N ALA A 49 -2.47 15.44 -21.87
CA ALA A 49 -2.93 15.06 -23.21
C ALA A 49 -3.72 16.17 -23.91
N ASN A 50 -4.23 17.15 -23.16
CA ASN A 50 -4.89 18.32 -23.72
C ASN A 50 -3.84 19.29 -24.32
N ASP A 51 -3.86 19.46 -25.65
CA ASP A 51 -2.86 20.20 -26.42
C ASP A 51 -2.68 21.67 -25.97
N ASP A 52 -3.76 22.33 -25.54
CA ASP A 52 -3.74 23.71 -25.05
C ASP A 52 -2.90 23.86 -23.78
N ASN A 53 -2.91 22.85 -22.90
CA ASN A 53 -2.08 22.83 -21.69
C ASN A 53 -0.63 22.42 -22.01
N HIS A 54 -0.43 21.62 -23.05
CA HIS A 54 0.86 21.03 -23.40
C HIS A 54 1.81 22.02 -24.09
N CYS A 55 1.29 22.90 -24.95
CA CYS A 55 2.10 23.83 -25.75
C CYS A 55 2.67 25.02 -24.94
N GLY A 56 1.98 25.47 -23.88
CA GLY A 56 2.43 26.58 -23.03
C GLY A 56 3.45 26.20 -21.96
N MET A 57 3.59 24.91 -21.65
CA MET A 57 4.37 24.45 -20.50
C MET A 57 5.88 24.46 -20.71
N ASN A 58 6.59 25.00 -19.71
CA ASN A 58 8.03 24.85 -19.58
C ASN A 58 8.43 23.36 -19.45
N LEU A 59 9.50 22.97 -20.14
CA LEU A 59 10.09 21.62 -20.11
C LEU A 59 10.36 21.10 -18.69
N VAL A 60 10.76 21.99 -17.76
CA VAL A 60 10.99 21.61 -16.36
C VAL A 60 9.72 21.09 -15.70
N ILE A 61 8.59 21.76 -15.92
CA ILE A 61 7.29 21.38 -15.35
C ILE A 61 6.82 20.04 -15.95
N LYS A 62 7.00 19.85 -17.25
CA LYS A 62 6.71 18.56 -17.92
C LYS A 62 7.50 17.41 -17.30
N ASN A 63 8.80 17.61 -17.08
CA ASN A 63 9.66 16.60 -16.45
C ASN A 63 9.23 16.30 -15.00
N LEU A 64 8.78 17.30 -14.24
CA LEU A 64 8.27 17.08 -12.88
C LEU A 64 7.00 16.22 -12.90
N PHE A 65 6.07 16.45 -13.83
CA PHE A 65 4.89 15.58 -13.98
C PHE A 65 5.28 14.15 -14.37
N LEU A 66 6.21 13.97 -15.31
CA LEU A 66 6.71 12.63 -15.68
C LEU A 66 7.30 11.89 -14.47
N VAL A 67 8.16 12.55 -13.69
CA VAL A 67 8.74 11.98 -12.48
C VAL A 67 7.67 11.62 -11.45
N ALA A 68 6.67 12.48 -11.26
CA ALA A 68 5.56 12.18 -10.37
C ALA A 68 4.74 10.97 -10.82
N MET A 69 4.46 10.86 -12.12
CA MET A 69 3.77 9.70 -12.69
C MET A 69 4.55 8.41 -12.46
N VAL A 70 5.88 8.43 -12.59
CA VAL A 70 6.72 7.26 -12.25
C VAL A 70 6.54 6.85 -10.80
N PHE A 71 6.54 7.79 -9.85
CA PHE A 71 6.29 7.49 -8.44
C PHE A 71 4.90 6.89 -8.19
N LEU A 72 3.86 7.45 -8.81
CA LEU A 72 2.48 6.92 -8.69
C LEU A 72 2.38 5.50 -9.28
N ILE A 73 3.00 5.24 -10.43
CA ILE A 73 3.02 3.91 -11.05
C ILE A 73 3.77 2.92 -10.16
N LEU A 74 4.94 3.28 -9.63
CA LEU A 74 5.68 2.41 -8.70
C LEU A 74 4.87 2.12 -7.41
N SER A 75 4.11 3.10 -6.92
CA SER A 75 3.18 2.90 -5.80
C SER A 75 2.08 1.89 -6.15
N ILE A 76 1.48 2.01 -7.34
CA ILE A 76 0.48 1.06 -7.85
C ILE A 76 1.07 -0.35 -8.00
N VAL A 77 2.26 -0.48 -8.57
CA VAL A 77 2.96 -1.76 -8.71
C VAL A 77 3.24 -2.38 -7.34
N SER A 78 3.68 -1.58 -6.37
CA SER A 78 3.90 -2.04 -4.98
C SER A 78 2.62 -2.60 -4.35
N TYR A 79 1.48 -1.95 -4.60
CA TYR A 79 0.16 -2.43 -4.16
C TYR A 79 -0.24 -3.76 -4.80
N VAL A 80 0.02 -3.93 -6.10
CA VAL A 80 -0.27 -5.18 -6.81
C VAL A 80 0.58 -6.32 -6.25
N ILE A 81 1.89 -6.10 -6.08
CA ILE A 81 2.81 -7.07 -5.49
C ILE A 81 2.38 -7.41 -4.05
N PHE A 82 2.02 -6.40 -3.25
CA PHE A 82 1.50 -6.57 -1.91
C PHE A 82 0.28 -7.50 -1.87
N ASN A 83 -0.71 -7.29 -2.75
CA ASN A 83 -1.89 -8.15 -2.79
C ASN A 83 -1.58 -9.59 -3.21
N ILE A 84 -0.71 -9.78 -4.21
CA ILE A 84 -0.29 -11.11 -4.66
C ILE A 84 0.40 -11.86 -3.51
N LEU A 85 1.37 -11.23 -2.85
CA LEU A 85 2.09 -11.84 -1.73
C LEU A 85 1.16 -12.15 -0.56
N ARG A 86 0.19 -11.29 -0.29
CA ARG A 86 -0.81 -11.53 0.75
C ARG A 86 -1.72 -12.72 0.43
N LEU A 87 -2.15 -12.88 -0.83
CA LEU A 87 -2.92 -14.06 -1.25
C LEU A 87 -2.11 -15.36 -1.10
N ILE A 88 -0.82 -15.31 -1.46
CA ILE A 88 0.11 -16.43 -1.26
C ILE A 88 0.27 -16.74 0.23
N ASP A 89 0.44 -15.71 1.08
CA ASP A 89 0.54 -15.87 2.54
C ASP A 89 -0.72 -16.51 3.13
N TYR A 90 -1.91 -16.09 2.70
CA TYR A 90 -3.17 -16.69 3.15
C TYR A 90 -3.30 -18.15 2.74
N ARG A 91 -2.97 -18.48 1.48
CA ARG A 91 -2.99 -19.86 0.98
C ARG A 91 -2.01 -20.74 1.76
N ASN A 92 -0.78 -20.26 1.96
CA ASN A 92 0.26 -21.00 2.68
C ASN A 92 -0.11 -21.18 4.16
N THR A 93 -0.59 -20.13 4.81
CA THR A 93 -1.02 -20.18 6.22
C THR A 93 -2.17 -21.17 6.40
N ALA A 94 -3.16 -21.18 5.50
CA ALA A 94 -4.27 -22.14 5.56
C ALA A 94 -3.78 -23.59 5.42
N GLN A 95 -2.86 -23.87 4.49
CA GLN A 95 -2.28 -25.19 4.31
C GLN A 95 -1.45 -25.65 5.53
N ILE A 96 -0.70 -24.74 6.16
CA ILE A 96 0.09 -25.05 7.36
C ILE A 96 -0.84 -25.35 8.54
N ILE A 97 -1.90 -24.55 8.74
CA ILE A 97 -2.89 -24.79 9.82
C ILE A 97 -3.57 -26.16 9.66
N LEU A 98 -3.84 -26.58 8.41
CA LEU A 98 -4.42 -27.91 8.14
C LEU A 98 -3.45 -29.06 8.45
N ARG A 99 -2.14 -28.84 8.36
CA ARG A 99 -1.09 -29.87 8.52
C ARG A 99 -0.47 -29.92 9.91
N GLU A 100 -0.38 -28.79 10.61
CA GLU A 100 0.34 -28.66 11.87
C GLU A 100 -0.55 -28.16 13.00
N LYS A 101 -0.44 -28.80 14.18
CA LYS A 101 -1.20 -28.42 15.40
C LYS A 101 -0.54 -27.29 16.22
N SER A 102 0.71 -26.95 15.94
CA SER A 102 1.49 -26.01 16.76
C SER A 102 1.46 -24.59 16.19
N ASN A 103 0.71 -23.69 16.83
CA ASN A 103 0.63 -22.27 16.48
C ASN A 103 1.99 -21.55 16.49
N HIS A 104 2.95 -22.01 17.30
CA HIS A 104 4.28 -21.39 17.39
C HIS A 104 5.06 -21.56 16.07
N TYR A 105 4.93 -22.71 15.41
CA TYR A 105 5.60 -22.97 14.14
C TYR A 105 4.97 -22.17 13.00
N VAL A 106 3.63 -22.09 12.96
CA VAL A 106 2.91 -21.26 11.99
C VAL A 106 3.30 -19.79 12.11
N SER A 107 3.42 -19.28 13.34
CA SER A 107 3.84 -17.89 13.60
C SER A 107 5.28 -17.62 13.15
N ALA A 108 6.21 -18.56 13.37
CA ALA A 108 7.60 -18.39 12.95
C ALA A 108 7.71 -18.32 11.42
N LYS A 109 6.96 -19.18 10.72
CA LYS A 109 7.01 -19.32 9.25
C LYS A 109 6.33 -18.15 8.52
N THR A 110 5.32 -17.52 9.13
CA THR A 110 4.57 -16.40 8.55
C THR A 110 5.15 -15.02 8.90
N LYS A 111 6.11 -14.94 9.84
CA LYS A 111 6.72 -13.68 10.29
C LYS A 111 7.39 -12.92 9.14
N TYR A 112 8.14 -13.62 8.29
CA TYR A 112 8.87 -13.02 7.17
C TYR A 112 7.91 -12.40 6.14
N MET A 113 6.83 -13.11 5.80
CA MET A 113 5.81 -12.57 4.88
C MET A 113 5.08 -11.37 5.46
N GLY A 114 4.82 -11.37 6.77
CA GLY A 114 4.28 -10.19 7.46
C GLY A 114 5.19 -8.96 7.32
N GLN A 115 6.51 -9.14 7.44
CA GLN A 115 7.48 -8.05 7.30
C GLN A 115 7.54 -7.51 5.87
N ILE A 116 7.58 -8.39 4.86
CA ILE A 116 7.58 -7.97 3.45
C ILE A 116 6.32 -7.18 3.12
N ASN A 117 5.15 -7.68 3.53
CA ASN A 117 3.88 -7.00 3.32
C ASN A 117 3.87 -5.60 3.95
N TRP A 118 4.48 -5.44 5.13
CA TRP A 118 4.62 -4.13 5.77
C TRP A 118 5.54 -3.19 4.99
N ILE A 119 6.70 -3.69 4.53
CA ILE A 119 7.65 -2.91 3.72
C ILE A 119 6.99 -2.43 2.43
N LEU A 120 6.27 -3.31 1.74
CA LEU A 120 5.56 -2.95 0.50
C LEU A 120 4.47 -1.90 0.73
N PHE A 121 3.75 -2.00 1.85
CA PHE A 121 2.76 -1.00 2.22
C PHE A 121 3.40 0.38 2.52
N ILE A 122 4.49 0.42 3.27
CA ILE A 122 5.24 1.67 3.54
C ILE A 122 5.83 2.24 2.25
N CYS A 123 6.34 1.38 1.36
CA CYS A 123 6.82 1.76 0.04
C CYS A 123 5.69 2.40 -0.79
N GLN A 124 4.52 1.76 -0.85
CA GLN A 124 3.33 2.28 -1.52
C GLN A 124 3.00 3.68 -1.01
N ILE A 125 2.90 3.88 0.30
CA ILE A 125 2.55 5.18 0.90
C ILE A 125 3.59 6.23 0.55
N THR A 126 4.88 5.93 0.77
CA THR A 126 5.97 6.89 0.54
C THR A 126 5.99 7.35 -0.92
N LEU A 127 5.89 6.42 -1.86
CA LEU A 127 5.85 6.72 -3.29
C LEU A 127 4.60 7.53 -3.67
N SER A 128 3.44 7.18 -3.12
CA SER A 128 2.18 7.91 -3.34
C SER A 128 2.28 9.37 -2.88
N VAL A 129 2.76 9.59 -1.65
CA VAL A 129 2.91 10.92 -1.07
C VAL A 129 3.95 11.74 -1.85
N LEU A 130 5.09 11.17 -2.21
CA LEU A 130 6.10 11.87 -3.02
C LEU A 130 5.55 12.26 -4.39
N GLY A 131 4.86 11.34 -5.08
CA GLY A 131 4.21 11.64 -6.36
C GLY A 131 3.19 12.78 -6.25
N LEU A 132 2.33 12.73 -5.23
CA LEU A 132 1.34 13.78 -4.96
C LEU A 132 2.00 15.14 -4.68
N LEU A 133 3.03 15.19 -3.83
CA LEU A 133 3.72 16.43 -3.50
C LEU A 133 4.37 17.07 -4.73
N ILE A 134 4.97 16.26 -5.61
CA ILE A 134 5.57 16.76 -6.85
C ILE A 134 4.48 17.30 -7.78
N ILE A 135 3.32 16.63 -7.91
CA ILE A 135 2.20 17.12 -8.72
C ILE A 135 1.67 18.45 -8.18
N LEU A 136 1.46 18.55 -6.88
CA LEU A 136 1.01 19.80 -6.24
C LEU A 136 2.01 20.92 -6.46
N PHE A 137 3.30 20.62 -6.35
CA PHE A 137 4.36 21.58 -6.65
C PHE A 137 4.36 22.00 -8.12
N SER A 138 4.20 21.07 -9.06
CA SER A 138 4.08 21.38 -10.49
C SER A 138 2.90 22.31 -10.76
N PHE A 139 1.72 22.02 -10.21
CA PHE A 139 0.55 22.90 -10.35
C PHE A 139 0.75 24.27 -9.71
N TYR A 140 1.42 24.33 -8.56
CA TYR A 140 1.79 25.60 -7.94
C TYR A 140 2.70 26.43 -8.86
N GLN A 141 3.68 25.81 -9.54
CA GLN A 141 4.53 26.53 -10.48
C GLN A 141 3.74 27.09 -11.67
N ILE A 142 2.76 26.35 -12.19
CA ILE A 142 1.89 26.84 -13.28
C ILE A 142 1.06 28.04 -12.83
N ILE A 143 0.42 27.95 -11.66
CA ILE A 143 -0.55 28.97 -11.22
C ILE A 143 0.13 30.29 -10.82
N PHE A 144 1.32 30.23 -10.21
CA PHE A 144 1.96 31.38 -9.58
C PHE A 144 3.26 31.84 -10.24
N ARG A 145 3.74 31.12 -11.28
CA ARG A 145 5.02 31.42 -11.94
C ARG A 145 4.94 31.53 -13.46
N ASP A 146 3.80 31.17 -14.06
CA ASP A 146 3.33 31.77 -15.32
C ASP A 146 2.59 33.08 -15.00
#